data_AF-A0A550GVE6-F1
#
_entry.id   AF-A0A550GVE6-F1
#
_cell.length_a   1.000
_cell.length_b   1.000
_cell.length_c   1.000
_cell.angle_alpha   90.00
_cell.angle_beta   90.00
_cell.angle_gamma   90.00
#
_symmetry.space_group_name_H-M   'P 1'
#
loop_
_entity.id
_entity.type
_entity.pdbx_description
1 polymer ?
#
loop_
_entity_poly.entity_id
_entity_poly.type
_entity_poly.pdbx_seq_one_letter_code
_entity_poly.pdbx_strand_id
1 'polypeptide(L)'
;FFQINELEGKTAHTLFKGHEYSRDYLRSLVRRRTTKVDGLFNINTKDAYKLRIAVSALTLSRIKTSQEKLIRDMMAKTVNEKATMLTMDQFVQEMVLGKIASDVYNQAKKIAPLRHVGIRKSKLVAQPAQAPLQEVQPAQ
;
A
#
# COMPACT_ATOMS: atom_id res chain seq x y z
N PHE A 1 -2.73 10.39 -5.18
CA PHE A 1 -3.31 11.63 -4.61
C PHE A 1 -2.27 12.30 -3.76
N PHE A 2 -1.95 13.54 -4.11
CA PHE A 2 -1.06 14.39 -3.34
C PHE A 2 -1.87 15.55 -2.79
N GLN A 3 -1.55 15.96 -1.56
CA GLN A 3 -2.14 17.12 -0.93
C GLN A 3 -1.03 18.16 -0.73
N ILE A 4 -1.32 19.41 -1.05
CA ILE A 4 -0.40 20.52 -0.78
C ILE A 4 -0.47 20.79 0.73
N ASN A 5 0.69 20.82 1.38
CA ASN A 5 0.80 21.16 2.80
C ASN A 5 1.31 22.59 2.98
N GLU A 6 2.31 22.99 2.19
CA GLU A 6 2.99 24.28 2.33
C GLU A 6 3.22 24.92 0.96
N LEU A 7 3.18 26.24 0.95
CA LEU A 7 3.46 27.08 -0.21
C LEU A 7 4.62 28.00 0.15
N GLU A 8 5.76 27.82 -0.51
CA GLU A 8 6.91 28.69 -0.36
C GLU A 8 7.04 29.53 -1.64
N GLY A 9 6.52 30.75 -1.59
CA GLY A 9 6.47 31.65 -2.75
C GLY A 9 5.70 31.05 -3.94
N LYS A 10 6.44 30.53 -4.93
CA LYS A 10 5.88 29.89 -6.16
C LYS A 10 6.00 28.36 -6.15
N THR A 11 6.63 27.76 -5.15
CA THR A 11 6.80 26.30 -5.04
C THR A 11 5.83 25.73 -4.02
N ALA A 12 5.15 24.64 -4.40
CA ALA A 12 4.20 23.95 -3.54
C ALA A 12 4.79 22.63 -3.04
N HIS A 13 4.95 22.49 -1.73
CA HIS A 13 5.34 21.23 -1.10
C HIS A 13 4.12 20.34 -0.94
N THR A 14 4.22 19.12 -1.47
CA THR A 14 3.12 18.17 -1.47
C THR A 14 3.47 16.92 -0.66
N LEU A 15 2.46 16.40 0.02
CA LEU A 15 2.54 15.17 0.78
C LEU A 15 1.63 14.10 0.17
N PHE A 16 2.10 12.85 0.23
CA PHE A 16 1.36 11.71 -0.25
C PHE A 16 0.15 11.41 0.64
N LYS A 17 -1.06 11.59 0.09
CA LYS A 17 -2.31 11.29 0.80
C LYS A 17 -2.77 9.85 0.59
N GLY A 18 -2.52 9.30 -0.59
CA GLY A 18 -2.93 7.95 -0.92
C GLY A 18 -2.88 7.64 -2.40
N HIS A 19 -3.04 6.36 -2.71
CA HIS A 19 -3.05 5.83 -4.07
C HIS A 19 -4.29 4.95 -4.25
N GLU A 20 -4.85 4.93 -5.45
CA GLU A 20 -6.01 4.11 -5.78
C GLU A 20 -5.95 3.68 -7.24
N TYR A 21 -6.28 2.42 -7.50
CA TYR A 21 -6.49 1.94 -8.86
C TYR A 21 -7.79 2.49 -9.45
N SER A 22 -7.77 2.70 -10.77
CA SER A 22 -8.99 3.09 -11.47
C SER A 22 -10.06 2.00 -11.33
N ARG A 23 -11.31 2.42 -11.22
CA ARG A 23 -12.45 1.50 -11.06
C ARG A 23 -12.59 0.57 -12.28
N ASP A 24 -12.27 1.10 -13.45
CA ASP A 24 -12.26 0.34 -14.71
C ASP A 24 -11.21 -0.77 -14.70
N TYR A 25 -9.98 -0.46 -14.27
CA TYR A 25 -8.91 -1.43 -14.14
C TYR A 25 -9.24 -2.56 -13.16
N LEU A 26 -9.85 -2.23 -12.01
CA LEU A 26 -10.29 -3.26 -11.08
C LEU A 26 -11.39 -4.16 -11.66
N ARG A 27 -12.32 -3.59 -12.45
CA ARG A 27 -13.39 -4.35 -13.09
C ARG A 27 -12.88 -5.25 -14.20
N SER A 28 -11.88 -4.82 -14.97
CA SER A 28 -11.30 -5.63 -16.05
C SER A 28 -10.52 -6.84 -15.52
N LEU A 29 -9.94 -6.70 -14.33
CA LEU A 29 -9.19 -7.76 -13.66
C LEU A 29 -10.07 -8.83 -12.99
N VAL A 30 -11.23 -8.44 -12.45
CA VAL A 30 -12.16 -9.36 -11.80
C VAL A 30 -12.98 -10.11 -12.85
N ARG A 31 -12.88 -11.45 -12.84
CA ARG A 31 -13.63 -12.32 -13.76
C ARG A 31 -14.55 -13.27 -13.00
N ARG A 32 -15.53 -13.83 -13.72
CA ARG A 32 -16.39 -14.88 -13.17
C ARG A 32 -15.61 -16.18 -13.00
N ARG A 33 -16.04 -17.02 -12.05
CA ARG A 33 -15.46 -18.33 -11.72
C ARG A 33 -14.02 -18.30 -11.16
N THR A 34 -13.52 -17.13 -10.77
CA THR A 34 -12.26 -16.99 -10.02
C THR A 34 -12.52 -16.45 -8.63
N THR A 35 -11.55 -16.63 -7.72
CA THR A 35 -11.62 -16.08 -6.37
C THR A 35 -10.80 -14.79 -6.29
N LYS A 36 -11.38 -13.78 -5.66
CA LYS A 36 -10.70 -12.54 -5.28
C LYS A 36 -10.42 -12.57 -3.78
N VAL A 37 -9.16 -12.52 -3.41
CA VAL A 37 -8.73 -12.45 -2.00
C VAL A 37 -8.35 -11.01 -1.71
N ASP A 38 -9.11 -10.35 -0.84
CA ASP A 38 -8.76 -9.03 -0.33
C ASP A 38 -8.19 -9.12 1.09
N GLY A 39 -7.20 -8.26 1.35
CA GLY A 39 -6.64 -7.98 2.67
C GLY A 39 -6.66 -6.48 2.93
N LEU A 40 -7.16 -6.09 4.10
CA LEU A 40 -7.09 -4.72 4.59
C LEU A 40 -6.14 -4.70 5.79
N PHE A 41 -5.04 -3.97 5.68
CA PHE A 41 -4.00 -3.93 6.69
C PHE A 41 -3.77 -2.49 7.14
N ASN A 42 -3.72 -2.30 8.46
CA ASN A 42 -3.25 -1.07 9.07
C ASN A 42 -1.79 -1.29 9.43
N ILE A 43 -0.91 -0.48 8.86
CA ILE A 43 0.53 -0.55 9.13
C ILE A 43 1.01 0.74 9.76
N ASN A 44 2.07 0.61 10.53
CA ASN A 44 2.87 1.73 11.01
C ASN A 44 4.23 1.64 10.32
N THR A 45 4.64 2.71 9.64
CA THR A 45 5.99 2.80 9.08
C THR A 45 6.99 3.18 10.17
N LYS A 46 8.28 3.06 9.84
CA LYS A 46 9.39 3.48 10.71
C LYS A 46 9.25 4.92 11.20
N ASP A 47 8.76 5.81 10.35
CA ASP A 47 8.60 7.24 10.64
C ASP A 47 7.29 7.56 11.39
N ALA A 48 6.68 6.56 12.04
CA ALA A 48 5.44 6.66 12.81
C ALA A 48 4.19 7.12 12.02
N TYR A 49 4.20 7.03 10.68
CA TYR A 49 3.00 7.23 9.89
C TYR A 49 2.09 6.01 9.97
N LYS A 50 0.79 6.26 10.12
CA LYS A 50 -0.24 5.22 10.06
C LYS A 50 -0.82 5.16 8.66
N LEU A 51 -0.62 4.05 7.98
CA LEU A 51 -1.16 3.79 6.65
C LEU A 51 -2.19 2.65 6.70
N ARG A 52 -3.23 2.78 5.87
CA ARG A 52 -4.18 1.71 5.60
C ARG A 52 -4.05 1.28 4.16
N ILE A 53 -3.78 0.01 3.95
CA ILE A 53 -3.53 -0.58 2.64
C ILE A 53 -4.55 -1.67 2.38
N ALA A 54 -5.18 -1.61 1.21
CA ALA A 54 -6.01 -2.66 0.66
C ALA A 54 -5.21 -3.37 -0.44
N VAL A 55 -4.82 -4.61 -0.18
CA VAL A 55 -4.17 -5.49 -1.15
C VAL A 55 -5.21 -6.45 -1.70
N SER A 56 -5.17 -6.69 -3.00
CA SER A 56 -6.04 -7.65 -3.67
C SER A 56 -5.21 -8.63 -4.48
N ALA A 57 -5.46 -9.93 -4.29
CA ALA A 57 -4.96 -10.99 -5.15
C ALA A 57 -6.11 -11.64 -5.92
N LEU A 58 -5.84 -11.90 -7.19
CA LEU A 58 -6.76 -12.53 -8.12
C LEU A 58 -6.16 -13.86 -8.56
N THR A 59 -6.93 -14.92 -8.31
CA THR A 59 -6.56 -16.30 -8.66
C THR A 59 -7.01 -16.65 -10.07
N LEU A 60 -6.38 -17.67 -10.66
CA LEU A 60 -6.78 -18.23 -11.97
C LEU A 60 -8.03 -19.11 -11.86
N SER A 61 -8.22 -19.78 -10.74
CA SER A 61 -9.31 -20.72 -10.48
C SER A 61 -9.94 -20.47 -9.11
N ARG A 62 -11.09 -21.09 -8.84
CA ARG A 62 -11.68 -21.06 -7.50
C ARG A 62 -10.79 -21.83 -6.53
N ILE A 63 -10.39 -21.17 -5.45
CA ILE A 63 -9.55 -21.76 -4.39
C ILE A 63 -10.40 -22.12 -3.16
N LYS A 64 -9.83 -22.95 -2.28
CA LYS A 64 -10.46 -23.31 -1.00
C LYS A 64 -10.33 -22.16 0.00
N THR A 65 -11.28 -22.04 0.91
CA THR A 65 -11.28 -21.03 1.99
C THR A 65 -10.04 -21.12 2.89
N SER A 66 -9.48 -22.32 3.08
CA SER A 66 -8.21 -22.50 3.81
C SER A 66 -7.03 -21.84 3.09
N GLN A 67 -6.96 -21.98 1.77
CA GLN A 67 -5.92 -21.34 0.95
C GLN A 67 -6.10 -19.82 0.91
N GLU A 68 -7.34 -19.33 0.87
CA GLU A 68 -7.64 -17.88 0.95
C GLU A 68 -7.09 -17.27 2.25
N LYS A 69 -7.30 -17.96 3.38
CA LYS A 69 -6.79 -17.51 4.68
C LYS A 69 -5.26 -17.49 4.71
N LEU A 70 -4.62 -18.54 4.20
CA LEU A 70 -3.15 -18.61 4.13
C LEU A 70 -2.56 -17.50 3.26
N ILE A 71 -3.17 -17.17 2.12
CA ILE A 71 -2.75 -16.06 1.26
C ILE A 71 -2.90 -14.73 2.00
N ARG A 72 -4.00 -14.53 2.74
CA ARG A 72 -4.22 -13.31 3.52
C ARG A 72 -3.18 -13.15 4.65
N ASP A 73 -2.85 -14.23 5.34
CA ASP A 73 -1.87 -14.21 6.42
C ASP A 73 -0.46 -13.92 5.85
N MET A 74 -0.13 -14.48 4.69
CA MET A 74 1.11 -14.21 3.98
C MET A 74 1.21 -12.75 3.54
N MET A 75 0.16 -12.20 2.92
CA MET A 75 0.10 -10.77 2.58
C MET A 75 0.34 -9.88 3.80
N ALA A 76 -0.27 -10.20 4.93
CA ALA A 76 -0.11 -9.45 6.17
C ALA A 76 1.36 -9.43 6.62
N LYS A 77 2.02 -10.60 6.60
CA LYS A 77 3.43 -10.74 6.96
C LYS A 77 4.34 -9.92 6.05
N THR A 78 4.26 -10.11 4.74
CA THR A 78 5.12 -9.40 3.78
C THR A 78 4.95 -7.88 3.87
N VAL A 79 3.71 -7.42 4.02
CA VAL A 79 3.41 -5.98 4.12
C VAL A 79 3.92 -5.39 5.44
N ASN A 80 3.77 -6.11 6.56
CA ASN A 80 4.29 -5.67 7.86
C ASN A 80 5.83 -5.63 7.88
N GLU A 81 6.49 -6.67 7.35
CA GLU A 81 7.96 -6.72 7.25
C GLU A 81 8.49 -5.50 6.49
N LYS A 82 7.93 -5.22 5.31
CA LYS A 82 8.32 -4.04 4.52
C LYS A 82 8.01 -2.71 5.19
N ALA A 83 6.87 -2.62 5.89
CA ALA A 83 6.50 -1.41 6.62
C ALA A 83 7.50 -1.09 7.75
N THR A 84 8.04 -2.10 8.42
CA THR A 84 9.04 -1.90 9.50
C THR A 84 10.43 -1.54 8.98
N MET A 85 10.79 -2.00 7.79
CA MET A 85 12.13 -1.82 7.23
C MET A 85 12.31 -0.47 6.51
N LEU A 86 11.26 0.01 5.83
CA LEU A 86 11.34 1.16 4.92
C LEU A 86 10.79 2.45 5.55
N THR A 87 11.32 3.58 5.10
CA THR A 87 10.71 4.90 5.35
C THR A 87 9.45 5.09 4.51
N MET A 88 8.64 6.08 4.87
CA MET A 88 7.38 6.39 4.17
C MET A 88 7.59 6.59 2.66
N ASP A 89 8.57 7.38 2.26
CA ASP A 89 8.80 7.71 0.84
C ASP A 89 9.23 6.49 0.02
N GLN A 90 10.16 5.71 0.57
CA GLN A 90 10.63 4.47 -0.05
C GLN A 90 9.47 3.46 -0.18
N PHE A 91 8.66 3.34 0.87
CA PHE A 91 7.53 2.44 0.89
C PHE A 91 6.47 2.83 -0.15
N VAL A 92 6.17 4.12 -0.30
CA VAL A 92 5.27 4.62 -1.35
C VAL A 92 5.83 4.34 -2.74
N GLN A 93 7.13 4.56 -2.95
CA GLN A 93 7.78 4.26 -4.23
C GLN A 93 7.70 2.77 -4.57
N GLU A 94 8.02 1.87 -3.64
CA GLU A 94 7.92 0.43 -3.85
C GLU A 94 6.48 -0.04 -4.09
N MET A 95 5.52 0.59 -3.42
CA MET A 95 4.10 0.33 -3.59
C MET A 95 3.63 0.68 -5.01
N VAL A 96 4.00 1.86 -5.51
CA VAL A 96 3.60 2.33 -6.84
C VAL A 96 4.30 1.53 -7.94
N LEU A 97 5.58 1.21 -7.77
CA LEU A 97 6.33 0.37 -8.70
C LEU A 97 5.89 -1.10 -8.69
N GLY A 98 5.13 -1.53 -7.68
CA GLY A 98 4.62 -2.89 -7.58
C GLY A 98 5.62 -3.91 -7.05
N LYS A 99 6.76 -3.51 -6.49
CA LYS A 99 7.74 -4.43 -5.89
C LYS A 99 7.12 -5.25 -4.75
N ILE A 100 6.33 -4.60 -3.90
CA ILE A 100 5.56 -5.26 -2.83
C ILE A 100 4.60 -6.31 -3.40
N ALA A 101 3.92 -5.98 -4.50
CA ALA A 101 2.98 -6.90 -5.14
C ALA A 101 3.69 -8.10 -5.76
N SER A 102 4.87 -7.90 -6.37
CA SER A 102 5.71 -8.95 -6.92
C SER A 102 6.22 -9.92 -5.86
N ASP A 103 6.64 -9.42 -4.69
CA ASP A 103 7.10 -10.27 -3.60
C ASP A 103 5.97 -11.13 -3.04
N VAL A 104 4.80 -10.52 -2.83
CA VAL A 104 3.58 -11.24 -2.43
C VAL A 104 3.20 -12.27 -3.50
N TYR A 105 3.30 -11.95 -4.79
CA TYR A 105 3.01 -12.87 -5.88
C TYR A 105 3.94 -14.10 -5.84
N ASN A 106 5.24 -13.90 -5.66
CA ASN A 106 6.22 -14.99 -5.62
C ASN A 106 5.98 -15.94 -4.45
N GLN A 107 5.65 -15.41 -3.27
CA GLN A 107 5.34 -16.23 -2.10
C GLN A 107 3.99 -16.95 -2.27
N ALA A 108 2.96 -16.24 -2.73
CA ALA A 108 1.61 -16.79 -2.79
C ALA A 108 1.39 -17.75 -3.97
N LYS A 109 2.22 -17.67 -5.03
CA LYS A 109 2.25 -18.64 -6.14
C LYS A 109 2.53 -20.08 -5.66
N LYS A 110 3.23 -20.25 -4.53
CA LYS A 110 3.50 -21.57 -3.93
C LYS A 110 2.24 -22.25 -3.39
N ILE A 111 1.23 -21.46 -3.01
CA ILE A 111 -0.03 -21.96 -2.42
C ILE A 111 -1.08 -22.17 -3.51
N ALA A 112 -1.24 -21.18 -4.39
CA ALA A 112 -2.27 -21.19 -5.41
C ALA A 112 -1.81 -20.48 -6.69
N PRO A 113 -2.32 -20.88 -7.86
CA PRO A 113 -2.05 -20.19 -9.10
C PRO A 113 -2.72 -18.81 -9.10
N LEU A 114 -1.89 -17.77 -9.05
CA LEU A 114 -2.30 -16.38 -9.11
C LEU A 114 -2.17 -15.81 -10.51
N ARG A 115 -3.08 -14.91 -10.88
CA ARG A 115 -3.00 -14.14 -12.13
C ARG A 115 -2.40 -12.77 -11.90
N HIS A 116 -2.90 -12.06 -10.90
CA HIS A 116 -2.53 -10.69 -10.63
C HIS A 116 -2.61 -10.43 -9.13
N VAL A 117 -1.60 -9.74 -8.61
CA VAL A 117 -1.57 -9.20 -7.26
C VAL A 117 -1.29 -7.72 -7.39
N GLY A 118 -2.04 -6.91 -6.65
CA GLY A 118 -1.91 -5.47 -6.72
C GLY A 118 -2.41 -4.79 -5.46
N ILE A 119 -1.95 -3.57 -5.25
CA ILE A 119 -2.39 -2.73 -4.14
C ILE A 119 -3.53 -1.86 -4.66
N ARG A 120 -4.76 -2.22 -4.26
CA ARG A 120 -5.99 -1.56 -4.71
C ARG A 120 -6.07 -0.12 -4.25
N LYS A 121 -5.75 0.10 -2.97
CA LYS A 121 -5.87 1.41 -2.34
C LYS A 121 -4.89 1.54 -1.19
N SER A 122 -4.24 2.68 -1.08
CA SER A 122 -3.56 3.11 0.14
C SER A 122 -4.13 4.44 0.60
N LYS A 123 -4.29 4.59 1.91
CA LYS A 123 -4.73 5.81 2.56
C LYS A 123 -3.79 6.13 3.71
N LEU A 124 -3.35 7.37 3.78
CA LEU A 124 -2.78 7.93 4.99
C LEU A 124 -3.90 8.10 6.03
N VAL A 125 -3.75 7.43 7.18
CA VAL A 125 -4.73 7.47 8.29
C VAL A 125 -4.33 8.51 9.31
N ALA A 126 -3.03 8.57 9.65
CA ALA A 126 -2.50 9.59 10.53
C ALA A 126 -1.07 9.95 10.09
N GLN A 127 -0.80 11.24 10.04
CA GLN A 127 0.56 11.75 10.11
C GLN A 127 1.00 11.69 11.58
N PRO A 128 2.28 11.40 11.87
CA PRO A 128 2.82 11.65 13.19
C PRO A 128 2.57 13.12 13.53
N ALA A 129 2.12 13.39 14.76
CA ALA A 129 1.89 14.74 15.22
C ALA A 129 3.19 15.54 15.06
N GLN A 130 3.15 16.55 14.19
CA GLN A 130 4.08 17.66 14.04
C GLN A 130 5.43 17.48 14.76
N ALA A 131 6.49 17.14 14.01
CA ALA A 131 7.79 17.66 14.41
C ALA A 131 7.68 19.21 14.36
N PRO A 132 8.11 19.93 15.39
CA PRO A 132 7.74 21.33 15.60
C PRO A 132 8.18 22.20 14.43
N LEU A 133 7.38 23.22 14.16
CA LEU A 133 7.77 24.42 13.43
C LEU A 133 9.23 24.74 13.76
N GLN A 134 10.14 24.60 12.79
CA GLN A 134 11.45 25.22 12.91
C GLN A 134 11.18 26.73 12.92
N GLU A 135 11.22 27.33 14.11
CA GLU A 135 11.28 28.77 14.27
C GLU A 135 12.44 29.26 13.41
N VAL A 136 12.12 29.92 12.31
CA VAL A 136 13.08 30.71 11.55
C VAL A 136 13.56 31.79 12.50
N GLN A 137 14.72 31.61 13.11
CA GLN A 137 15.39 32.67 13.85
C GLN A 137 15.74 33.76 12.83
N PRO A 138 15.20 34.99 12.94
CA PRO A 138 15.70 36.09 12.14
C PRO A 138 17.10 36.42 12.66
N ALA A 139 18.13 36.04 11.91
CA ALA A 139 19.47 36.55 12.14
C ALA A 139 19.46 38.06 11.87
N GLN A 140 19.86 38.80 12.90
CA GLN A 140 20.01 40.25 12.97
C GLN A 140 21.16 40.75 12.07
#